data_AF-A0A8W8HU86-F1
#
_entry.id   AF-A0A8W8HU86-F1
#
_cell.length_a   1.000
_cell.length_b   1.000
_cell.length_c   1.000
_cell.angle_alpha   90.00
_cell.angle_beta   90.00
_cell.angle_gamma   90.00
#
_symmetry.space_group_name_H-M   'P 1'
#
loop_
_entity.id
_entity.type
_entity.pdbx_description
1 polymer ?
#
loop_
_entity_poly.entity_id
_entity_poly.type
_entity_poly.pdbx_seq_one_letter_code
_entity_poly.pdbx_strand_id
1 'polypeptide(L)'
;MASCFWSLIVILHFYICHGVLLANEPRTTEKNKSTEKDSDLLRQLLNQETLMRMSLARDVQSLLKYQRMAEEGRQATNKTLSDLEASVYRLTVAAGSLEKQIKHMSNEVSDLQRNKQEIERDIVELSNQTSELQTVTLNKVNIFSSNIAGVKNGIKGYADAIVQAACAAVSSEGFISAIRRTCSNDSPSCDQVCMDATSQMKSKVSNQGGKQARCFQAFHFYGTGQEPRPGVVGQVNKIMYRYKQNACSMQFCGPNFCCCKV
;
A
#
# COMPACT_ATOMS: atom_id res chain seq x y z
N MET A 1 -62.20 27.54 24.33
CA MET A 1 -62.83 28.16 25.52
C MET A 1 -64.22 28.69 25.15
N ALA A 2 -65.23 27.83 25.00
CA ALA A 2 -66.62 28.27 24.76
C ALA A 2 -67.68 27.18 25.05
N SER A 3 -67.40 26.21 25.93
CA SER A 3 -68.28 25.04 26.13
C SER A 3 -68.70 24.80 27.58
N CYS A 4 -68.25 25.65 28.51
CA CYS A 4 -68.50 25.48 29.95
C CYS A 4 -69.60 26.41 30.52
N PHE A 5 -70.21 27.29 29.71
CA PHE A 5 -71.24 28.23 30.20
C PHE A 5 -72.68 27.71 30.09
N TRP A 6 -72.95 26.69 29.27
CA TRP A 6 -74.32 26.17 29.09
C TRP A 6 -74.78 25.26 30.23
N SER A 7 -73.87 24.56 30.90
CA SER A 7 -74.23 23.62 31.96
C SER A 7 -74.62 24.30 33.28
N LEU A 8 -74.18 25.54 33.53
CA LEU A 8 -74.52 26.32 34.73
C LEU A 8 -75.92 26.96 34.66
N ILE A 9 -76.45 27.22 33.45
CA ILE A 9 -77.77 27.84 33.26
C ILE A 9 -78.91 26.83 33.49
N VAL A 10 -78.71 25.56 33.17
CA VAL A 10 -79.72 24.50 33.35
C VAL A 10 -79.93 24.16 34.83
N ILE A 11 -78.89 24.27 35.65
CA ILE A 11 -78.95 23.99 37.10
C ILE A 11 -79.64 25.13 37.86
N LEU A 12 -79.51 26.39 37.40
CA LEU A 12 -80.14 27.55 38.04
C LEU A 12 -81.65 27.64 37.72
N HIS A 13 -82.09 27.19 36.53
CA HIS A 13 -83.52 27.15 36.18
C HIS A 13 -84.30 26.06 36.92
N PHE A 14 -83.65 24.94 37.29
CA PHE A 14 -84.30 23.86 38.03
C PHE A 14 -84.62 24.24 39.49
N TYR A 15 -83.84 25.13 40.11
CA TYR A 15 -84.07 25.59 41.49
C TYR A 15 -85.12 26.69 41.61
N ILE A 16 -85.37 27.47 40.55
CA ILE A 16 -86.36 28.58 40.57
C ILE A 16 -87.80 28.07 40.35
N CYS A 17 -87.99 26.91 39.71
CA CYS A 17 -89.33 26.36 39.44
C CYS A 17 -89.95 25.56 40.60
N HIS A 18 -89.21 25.26 41.68
CA HIS A 18 -89.74 24.49 42.82
C HIS A 18 -90.16 25.36 44.03
N GLY A 19 -90.01 26.68 43.94
CA GLY A 19 -90.29 27.62 45.05
C GLY A 19 -91.67 28.31 45.04
N VAL A 20 -92.53 28.03 44.06
CA VAL A 20 -93.83 28.72 43.91
C VAL A 20 -94.93 27.71 43.66
N LEU A 21 -95.43 27.09 44.72
CA LEU A 21 -96.83 26.65 44.84
C LEU A 21 -96.98 26.03 46.23
N LEU A 22 -97.39 26.83 47.21
CA LEU A 22 -98.16 26.40 48.39
C LEU A 22 -98.36 27.63 49.30
N ALA A 23 -99.34 28.46 48.95
CA ALA A 23 -99.95 29.36 49.92
C ALA A 23 -101.42 29.59 49.52
N ASN A 24 -102.28 29.38 50.49
CA ASN A 24 -103.72 29.64 50.53
C ASN A 24 -104.64 28.61 49.88
N GLU A 25 -105.09 27.69 50.74
CA GLU A 25 -106.50 27.32 50.76
C GLU A 25 -107.07 27.80 52.10
N PRO A 26 -108.31 28.32 52.15
CA PRO A 26 -109.08 28.15 53.38
C PRO A 26 -110.48 27.59 53.16
N ARG A 27 -110.80 26.65 54.06
CA ARG A 27 -112.12 26.33 54.64
C ARG A 27 -113.11 25.64 53.69
N THR A 28 -113.74 24.52 54.04
CA THR A 28 -114.29 24.11 55.34
C THR A 28 -114.48 22.59 55.44
N THR A 29 -114.40 22.08 56.68
CA THR A 29 -115.12 20.91 57.22
C THR A 29 -114.96 19.57 56.50
N GLU A 30 -114.14 18.67 57.05
CA GLU A 30 -114.61 17.46 57.74
C GLU A 30 -113.46 16.61 58.32
N LYS A 31 -113.75 15.98 59.46
CA LYS A 31 -112.83 15.25 60.33
C LYS A 31 -112.34 13.94 59.69
N ASN A 32 -111.10 13.55 60.02
CA ASN A 32 -110.53 12.19 59.99
C ASN A 32 -109.98 11.59 58.66
N LYS A 33 -109.13 12.31 57.90
CA LYS A 33 -108.33 11.68 56.81
C LYS A 33 -106.98 12.36 56.44
N SER A 34 -106.35 13.11 57.36
CA SER A 34 -105.08 13.83 57.08
C SER A 34 -103.83 13.16 57.65
N THR A 35 -103.93 12.49 58.80
CA THR A 35 -102.77 11.87 59.48
C THR A 35 -102.19 10.64 58.77
N GLU A 36 -102.97 9.92 57.96
CA GLU A 36 -102.51 8.73 57.22
C GLU A 36 -101.71 9.10 55.96
N LYS A 37 -102.16 10.14 55.23
CA LYS A 37 -101.53 10.61 54.00
C LYS A 37 -100.18 11.30 54.25
N ASP A 38 -100.06 12.02 55.36
CA ASP A 38 -98.82 12.68 55.78
C ASP A 38 -97.77 11.67 56.27
N SER A 39 -98.19 10.59 56.92
CA SER A 39 -97.32 9.47 57.34
C SER A 39 -96.74 8.71 56.13
N ASP A 40 -97.54 8.47 55.09
CA ASP A 40 -97.08 7.82 53.85
C ASP A 40 -96.14 8.72 53.04
N LEU A 41 -96.39 10.03 53.00
CA LEU A 41 -95.50 11.01 52.39
C LEU A 41 -94.14 11.05 53.10
N LEU A 42 -94.14 11.06 54.44
CA LEU A 42 -92.93 10.99 55.26
C LEU A 42 -92.13 9.70 55.01
N ARG A 43 -92.80 8.55 54.89
CA ARG A 43 -92.15 7.27 54.55
C ARG A 43 -91.54 7.29 53.15
N GLN A 44 -92.22 7.87 52.16
CA GLN A 44 -91.68 8.01 50.81
C GLN A 44 -90.45 8.94 50.77
N LEU A 45 -90.51 10.07 51.47
CA LEU A 45 -89.38 10.99 51.59
C LEU A 45 -88.19 10.33 52.30
N LEU A 46 -88.43 9.58 53.38
CA LEU A 46 -87.38 8.85 54.09
C LEU A 46 -86.74 7.75 53.22
N ASN A 47 -87.55 7.05 52.42
CA ASN A 47 -87.06 6.04 51.46
C ASN A 47 -86.26 6.68 50.32
N GLN A 48 -86.70 7.82 49.79
CA GLN A 48 -85.97 8.56 48.75
C GLN A 48 -84.66 9.12 49.30
N GLU A 49 -84.66 9.65 50.51
CA GLU A 49 -83.44 10.11 51.20
C GLU A 49 -82.47 8.95 51.41
N THR A 50 -82.96 7.78 51.81
CA THR A 50 -82.14 6.58 51.97
C THR A 50 -81.51 6.15 50.65
N LEU A 51 -82.27 6.12 49.55
CA LEU A 51 -81.77 5.82 48.21
C LEU A 51 -80.74 6.85 47.73
N MET A 52 -80.97 8.13 47.99
CA MET A 52 -80.01 9.20 47.66
C MET A 52 -78.72 9.06 48.45
N ARG A 53 -78.79 8.79 49.76
CA ARG A 53 -77.62 8.53 50.61
C ARG A 53 -76.84 7.30 50.15
N MET A 54 -77.54 6.21 49.77
CA MET A 54 -76.90 5.01 49.22
C MET A 54 -76.26 5.25 47.85
N SER A 55 -76.86 6.07 46.98
CA SER A 55 -76.27 6.44 45.68
C SER A 55 -75.01 7.29 45.87
N LEU A 56 -75.10 8.35 46.69
CA LEU A 56 -73.98 9.21 46.99
C LEU A 56 -72.82 8.44 47.64
N ALA A 57 -73.11 7.52 48.56
CA ALA A 57 -72.09 6.67 49.17
C ALA A 57 -71.35 5.80 48.13
N ARG A 58 -72.06 5.25 47.14
CA ARG A 58 -71.44 4.49 46.04
C ARG A 58 -70.58 5.39 45.13
N ASP A 59 -71.06 6.57 44.78
CA ASP A 59 -70.32 7.51 43.94
C ASP A 59 -69.04 8.00 44.63
N VAL A 60 -69.12 8.31 45.94
CA VAL A 60 -67.95 8.66 46.76
C VAL A 60 -66.95 7.49 46.84
N GLN A 61 -67.42 6.26 47.07
CA GLN A 61 -66.53 5.09 47.09
C GLN A 61 -65.84 4.84 45.74
N SER A 62 -66.58 5.01 44.64
CA SER A 62 -66.05 4.92 43.28
C SER A 62 -64.96 5.98 43.05
N LEU A 63 -65.24 7.24 43.42
CA LEU A 63 -64.29 8.35 43.30
C LEU A 63 -63.02 8.12 44.12
N LEU A 64 -63.16 7.67 45.38
CA LEU A 64 -62.02 7.32 46.23
C LEU A 64 -61.17 6.20 45.64
N LYS A 65 -61.80 5.21 44.99
CA LYS A 65 -61.08 4.15 44.27
C LYS A 65 -60.30 4.71 43.09
N TYR A 66 -60.91 5.57 42.27
CA TYR A 66 -60.22 6.23 41.16
C TYR A 66 -59.06 7.10 41.63
N GLN A 67 -59.23 7.86 42.71
CA GLN A 67 -58.18 8.67 43.29
C GLN A 67 -56.97 7.82 43.73
N ARG A 68 -57.22 6.69 44.41
CA ARG A 68 -56.14 5.78 44.83
C ARG A 68 -55.39 5.20 43.64
N MET A 69 -56.10 4.72 42.61
CA MET A 69 -55.46 4.19 41.40
C MET A 69 -54.65 5.26 40.66
N ALA A 70 -55.15 6.50 40.60
CA ALA A 70 -54.41 7.62 40.01
C ALA A 70 -53.14 7.96 40.80
N GLU A 71 -53.20 7.88 42.13
CA GLU A 71 -52.06 8.13 43.02
C GLU A 71 -50.99 7.04 42.90
N GLU A 72 -51.39 5.77 42.85
CA GLU A 72 -50.51 4.62 42.57
C GLU A 72 -49.85 4.76 41.18
N GLY A 73 -50.63 5.14 40.16
CA GLY A 73 -50.11 5.41 38.82
C GLY A 73 -49.09 6.55 38.80
N ARG A 74 -49.34 7.63 39.56
CA ARG A 74 -48.41 8.75 39.70
C ARG A 74 -47.12 8.32 40.41
N GLN A 75 -47.21 7.51 41.46
CA GLN A 75 -46.04 7.01 42.17
C GLN A 75 -45.19 6.09 41.27
N ALA A 76 -45.82 5.21 40.51
CA ALA A 76 -45.13 4.36 39.54
C ALA A 76 -44.42 5.21 38.46
N THR A 77 -45.11 6.24 37.94
CA THR A 77 -44.55 7.17 36.95
C THR A 77 -43.36 7.98 37.52
N ASN A 78 -43.44 8.42 38.78
CA ASN A 78 -42.31 9.12 39.41
C ASN A 78 -41.10 8.21 39.60
N LYS A 79 -41.32 6.93 39.91
CA LYS A 79 -40.23 5.95 40.01
C LYS A 79 -39.55 5.75 38.65
N THR A 80 -40.34 5.53 37.58
CA THR A 80 -39.77 5.37 36.24
C THR A 80 -39.06 6.62 35.75
N LEU A 81 -39.55 7.81 36.11
CA LEU A 81 -38.88 9.07 35.81
C LEU A 81 -37.51 9.15 36.50
N SER A 82 -37.43 8.81 37.79
CA SER A 82 -36.16 8.81 38.53
C SER A 82 -35.15 7.80 37.98
N ASP A 83 -35.62 6.60 37.61
CA ASP A 83 -34.79 5.57 36.97
C ASP A 83 -34.27 6.03 35.60
N LEU A 84 -35.09 6.76 34.85
CA LEU A 84 -34.72 7.35 33.56
C LEU A 84 -33.70 8.47 33.73
N GLU A 85 -33.89 9.37 34.69
CA GLU A 85 -32.93 10.45 35.02
C GLU A 85 -31.55 9.88 35.38
N ALA A 86 -31.51 8.83 36.21
CA ALA A 86 -30.26 8.13 36.55
C ALA A 86 -29.60 7.49 35.32
N SER A 87 -30.40 6.98 34.38
CA SER A 87 -29.90 6.39 33.14
C SER A 87 -29.38 7.44 32.16
N VAL A 88 -30.06 8.57 32.02
CA VAL A 88 -29.59 9.73 31.24
C VAL A 88 -28.26 10.23 31.79
N TYR A 89 -28.13 10.40 33.10
CA TYR A 89 -26.88 10.82 33.73
C TYR A 89 -25.71 9.89 33.38
N ARG A 90 -25.92 8.57 33.49
CA ARG A 90 -24.89 7.57 33.13
C ARG A 90 -24.47 7.67 31.66
N LEU A 91 -25.44 7.86 30.76
CA LEU A 91 -25.16 8.03 29.33
C LEU A 91 -24.37 9.32 29.05
N THR A 92 -24.70 10.43 29.71
CA THR A 92 -23.95 11.69 29.58
C THR A 92 -22.50 11.54 30.00
N VAL A 93 -22.23 10.84 31.12
CA VAL A 93 -20.86 10.57 31.57
C VAL A 93 -20.11 9.70 30.56
N ALA A 94 -20.75 8.64 30.05
CA ALA A 94 -20.15 7.76 29.04
C ALA A 94 -19.84 8.51 27.72
N ALA A 95 -20.75 9.37 27.26
CA ALA A 95 -20.55 10.20 26.07
C ALA A 95 -19.34 11.12 26.22
N GLY A 96 -19.21 11.81 27.37
CA GLY A 96 -18.05 12.66 27.65
C GLY A 96 -16.73 11.88 27.73
N SER A 97 -16.75 10.63 28.20
CA SER A 97 -15.57 9.76 28.17
C SER A 97 -15.18 9.37 26.73
N LEU A 98 -16.16 9.03 25.89
CA LEU A 98 -15.93 8.70 24.49
C LEU A 98 -15.40 9.90 23.70
N GLU A 99 -15.91 11.11 23.94
CA GLU A 99 -15.39 12.33 23.32
C GLU A 99 -13.90 12.56 23.62
N LYS A 100 -13.48 12.32 24.88
CA LYS A 100 -12.07 12.40 25.26
C LYS A 100 -11.21 11.38 24.51
N GLN A 101 -11.70 10.14 24.37
CA GLN A 101 -11.01 9.09 23.61
C GLN A 101 -10.91 9.46 22.12
N ILE A 102 -11.98 9.96 21.52
CA ILE A 102 -11.98 10.43 20.12
C ILE A 102 -10.95 11.53 19.92
N LYS A 103 -10.87 12.49 20.84
CA LYS A 103 -9.87 13.57 20.77
C LYS A 103 -8.44 13.04 20.90
N HIS A 104 -8.20 12.10 21.82
CA HIS A 104 -6.89 11.46 21.96
C HIS A 104 -6.47 10.75 20.67
N MET A 105 -7.33 9.88 20.15
CA MET A 105 -7.07 9.15 18.91
C MET A 105 -6.88 10.10 17.72
N SER A 106 -7.62 11.20 17.65
CA SER A 106 -7.45 12.21 16.61
C SER A 106 -6.05 12.85 16.64
N ASN A 107 -5.50 13.09 17.82
CA ASN A 107 -4.13 13.61 17.96
C ASN A 107 -3.10 12.55 17.53
N GLU A 108 -3.26 11.30 17.99
CA GLU A 108 -2.36 10.20 17.60
C GLU A 108 -2.35 9.97 16.09
N VAL A 109 -3.51 10.00 15.43
CA VAL A 109 -3.61 9.89 13.97
C VAL A 109 -2.89 11.05 13.28
N SER A 110 -3.00 12.27 13.80
CA SER A 110 -2.32 13.44 13.24
C SER A 110 -0.79 13.33 13.36
N ASP A 111 -0.30 12.80 14.48
CA ASP A 111 1.13 12.59 14.69
C ASP A 111 1.67 11.45 13.81
N LEU A 112 0.91 10.36 13.68
CA LEU A 112 1.25 9.27 12.76
C LEU A 112 1.28 9.73 11.31
N GLN A 113 0.37 10.62 10.89
CA GLN A 113 0.39 11.21 9.55
C GLN A 113 1.64 12.06 9.31
N ARG A 114 2.08 12.83 10.30
CA ARG A 114 3.31 13.63 10.20
C ARG A 114 4.54 12.73 10.05
N ASN A 115 4.64 11.70 10.88
CA ASN A 115 5.74 10.74 10.83
C ASN A 115 5.75 9.99 9.49
N LYS A 116 4.57 9.62 8.97
CA LYS A 116 4.45 9.01 7.64
C LYS A 116 5.03 9.92 6.55
N GLN A 117 4.69 11.21 6.56
CA GLN A 117 5.21 12.17 5.57
C GLN A 117 6.72 12.38 5.67
N GLU A 118 7.30 12.28 6.86
CA GLU A 118 8.74 12.33 7.07
C GLU A 118 9.42 11.09 6.48
N ILE A 119 8.92 9.89 6.80
CA ILE A 119 9.43 8.64 6.25
C ILE A 119 9.32 8.61 4.72
N GLU A 120 8.23 9.11 4.14
CA GLU A 120 8.06 9.21 2.68
C GLU A 120 9.10 10.13 2.04
N ARG A 121 9.49 11.24 2.69
CA ARG A 121 10.56 12.12 2.21
C ARG A 121 11.92 11.41 2.24
N ASP A 122 12.24 10.73 3.34
CA ASP A 122 13.51 10.01 3.49
C ASP A 122 13.66 8.90 2.47
N ILE A 123 12.56 8.17 2.15
CA ILE A 123 12.55 7.15 1.10
C ILE A 123 12.89 7.75 -0.27
N VAL A 124 12.34 8.92 -0.60
CA VAL A 124 12.64 9.59 -1.87
C VAL A 124 14.10 10.02 -1.95
N GLU A 125 14.65 10.57 -0.85
CA GLU A 125 16.05 10.98 -0.79
C GLU A 125 17.00 9.79 -0.96
N LEU A 126 16.78 8.71 -0.22
CA LEU A 126 17.59 7.48 -0.33
C LEU A 126 17.51 6.85 -1.73
N SER A 127 16.34 6.91 -2.37
CA SER A 127 16.14 6.44 -3.76
C SER A 127 16.99 7.23 -4.75
N ASN A 128 17.05 8.56 -4.61
CA ASN A 128 17.87 9.42 -5.45
C ASN A 128 19.36 9.13 -5.25
N GLN A 129 19.82 9.06 -4.00
CA GLN A 129 21.21 8.72 -3.67
C GLN A 129 21.63 7.35 -4.25
N THR A 130 20.72 6.36 -4.19
CA THR A 130 20.96 5.04 -4.77
C THR A 130 21.12 5.11 -6.29
N SER A 131 20.30 5.91 -6.97
CA SER A 131 20.35 6.09 -8.43
C SER A 131 21.65 6.77 -8.87
N GLU A 132 22.11 7.78 -8.12
CA GLU A 132 23.39 8.45 -8.35
C GLU A 132 24.57 7.50 -8.13
N LEU A 133 24.54 6.71 -7.05
CA LEU A 133 25.60 5.74 -6.77
C LEU A 133 25.69 4.66 -7.86
N GLN A 134 24.54 4.18 -8.36
CA GLN A 134 24.48 3.22 -9.46
C GLN A 134 25.12 3.80 -10.74
N THR A 135 24.80 5.02 -11.12
CA THR A 135 25.36 5.67 -12.33
C THR A 135 26.86 5.88 -12.20
N VAL A 136 27.35 6.37 -11.05
CA VAL A 136 28.80 6.51 -10.79
C VAL A 136 29.51 5.16 -10.87
N THR A 137 28.93 4.12 -10.28
CA THR A 137 29.51 2.77 -10.27
C THR A 137 29.59 2.18 -11.67
N LEU A 138 28.51 2.27 -12.46
CA LEU A 138 28.47 1.80 -13.84
C LEU A 138 29.52 2.50 -14.71
N ASN A 139 29.66 3.82 -14.58
CA ASN A 139 30.67 4.59 -15.32
C ASN A 139 32.09 4.13 -14.99
N LYS A 140 32.41 3.93 -13.71
CA LYS A 140 33.72 3.42 -13.28
C LYS A 140 34.00 2.02 -13.81
N VAL A 141 33.01 1.12 -13.76
CA VAL A 141 33.14 -0.24 -14.29
C VAL A 141 33.40 -0.23 -15.80
N ASN A 142 32.70 0.63 -16.56
CA ASN A 142 32.89 0.75 -18.01
C ASN A 142 34.28 1.26 -18.37
N ILE A 143 34.79 2.26 -17.65
CA ILE A 143 36.17 2.75 -17.81
C ILE A 143 37.16 1.63 -17.53
N PHE A 144 36.99 0.90 -16.42
CA PHE A 144 37.89 -0.18 -16.04
C PHE A 144 37.88 -1.32 -17.06
N SER A 145 36.71 -1.71 -17.57
CA SER A 145 36.55 -2.69 -18.64
C SER A 145 37.31 -2.28 -19.91
N SER A 146 37.20 -1.00 -20.30
CA SER A 146 37.91 -0.44 -21.46
C SER A 146 39.43 -0.47 -21.27
N ASN A 147 39.92 -0.13 -20.08
CA ASN A 147 41.34 -0.17 -19.74
C ASN A 147 41.88 -1.61 -19.76
N ILE A 148 41.14 -2.58 -19.21
CA ILE A 148 41.51 -4.01 -19.29
C ILE A 148 41.60 -4.49 -20.73
N ALA A 149 40.64 -4.11 -21.59
CA ALA A 149 40.68 -4.45 -23.00
C ALA A 149 41.93 -3.86 -23.69
N GLY A 150 42.28 -2.61 -23.37
CA GLY A 150 43.52 -1.97 -23.80
C GLY A 150 44.78 -2.74 -23.40
N VAL A 151 44.90 -3.11 -22.11
CA VAL A 151 46.02 -3.90 -21.58
C VAL A 151 46.11 -5.27 -22.27
N LYS A 152 44.98 -5.97 -22.43
CA LYS A 152 44.92 -7.27 -23.12
C LYS A 152 45.43 -7.18 -24.56
N ASN A 153 45.05 -6.12 -25.27
CA ASN A 153 45.50 -5.90 -26.64
C ASN A 153 47.00 -5.58 -26.70
N GLY A 154 47.52 -4.75 -25.77
CA GLY A 154 48.94 -4.47 -25.64
C GLY A 154 49.77 -5.74 -25.42
N ILE A 155 49.34 -6.61 -24.49
CA ILE A 155 50.03 -7.87 -24.18
C ILE A 155 50.12 -8.80 -25.39
N LYS A 156 49.03 -8.93 -26.18
CA LYS A 156 49.04 -9.73 -27.40
C LYS A 156 49.99 -9.14 -28.45
N GLY A 157 50.00 -7.83 -28.61
CA GLY A 157 50.83 -7.13 -29.59
C GLY A 157 52.33 -7.39 -29.43
N TYR A 158 52.83 -7.62 -28.22
CA TYR A 158 54.26 -7.94 -28.01
C TYR A 158 54.69 -9.25 -28.66
N ALA A 159 53.88 -10.30 -28.58
CA ALA A 159 54.20 -11.57 -29.24
C ALA A 159 54.22 -11.40 -30.76
N ASP A 160 53.27 -10.63 -31.31
CA ASP A 160 53.23 -10.30 -32.73
C ASP A 160 54.47 -9.53 -33.16
N ALA A 161 54.90 -8.52 -32.38
CA ALA A 161 56.08 -7.72 -32.66
C ALA A 161 57.39 -8.55 -32.61
N ILE A 162 57.54 -9.43 -31.61
CA ILE A 162 58.72 -10.29 -31.49
C ILE A 162 58.81 -11.25 -32.68
N VAL A 163 57.70 -11.90 -33.04
CA VAL A 163 57.71 -12.86 -34.15
C VAL A 163 57.82 -12.14 -35.50
N GLN A 164 57.26 -10.95 -35.65
CA GLN A 164 57.48 -10.08 -36.81
C GLN A 164 58.97 -9.79 -37.00
N ALA A 165 59.69 -9.42 -35.94
CA ALA A 165 61.13 -9.19 -35.99
C ALA A 165 61.90 -10.47 -36.36
N ALA A 166 61.49 -11.63 -35.81
CA ALA A 166 62.10 -12.91 -36.16
C ALA A 166 61.89 -13.30 -37.63
N CYS A 167 60.67 -13.12 -38.16
CA CYS A 167 60.36 -13.35 -39.56
C CYS A 167 61.14 -12.40 -40.47
N ALA A 168 61.31 -11.13 -40.07
CA ALA A 168 62.13 -10.18 -40.81
C ALA A 168 63.59 -10.60 -40.86
N ALA A 169 64.16 -11.03 -39.73
CA ALA A 169 65.57 -11.41 -39.61
C ALA A 169 65.95 -12.67 -40.42
N VAL A 170 65.02 -13.59 -40.63
CA VAL A 170 65.26 -14.83 -41.38
C VAL A 170 64.86 -14.74 -42.86
N SER A 171 64.28 -13.61 -43.28
CA SER A 171 63.96 -13.37 -44.69
C SER A 171 65.18 -12.87 -45.46
N SER A 172 65.25 -13.17 -46.75
CA SER A 172 66.26 -12.62 -47.64
C SER A 172 65.87 -11.27 -48.25
N GLU A 173 64.57 -11.01 -48.47
CA GLU A 173 64.04 -9.80 -49.11
C GLU A 173 62.48 -9.79 -49.10
N GLY A 174 61.86 -8.67 -49.48
CA GLY A 174 60.41 -8.55 -49.73
C GLY A 174 59.60 -8.02 -48.55
N PHE A 175 58.27 -7.91 -48.72
CA PHE A 175 57.37 -7.43 -47.68
C PHE A 175 56.95 -8.58 -46.77
N ILE A 176 57.39 -8.53 -45.51
CA ILE A 176 57.30 -9.65 -44.57
C ILE A 176 56.24 -9.38 -43.51
N SER A 177 55.44 -10.39 -43.18
CA SER A 177 54.48 -10.36 -42.09
C SER A 177 54.50 -11.67 -41.29
N ALA A 178 54.50 -11.56 -39.97
CA ALA A 178 54.21 -12.66 -39.07
C ALA A 178 52.70 -12.77 -38.85
N ILE A 179 52.12 -13.90 -39.22
CA ILE A 179 50.68 -14.13 -39.15
C ILE A 179 50.39 -15.23 -38.14
N ARG A 180 49.53 -14.94 -37.16
CA ARG A 180 49.09 -15.94 -36.18
C ARG A 180 48.38 -17.09 -36.89
N ARG A 181 48.71 -18.30 -36.46
CA ARG A 181 48.08 -19.54 -36.91
C ARG A 181 47.34 -20.18 -35.74
N THR A 182 46.06 -20.46 -35.94
CA THR A 182 45.26 -21.18 -34.95
C THR A 182 45.74 -22.63 -34.84
N CYS A 183 46.06 -23.06 -33.62
CA CYS A 183 46.31 -24.47 -33.30
C CYS A 183 44.98 -25.19 -33.02
N SER A 184 44.69 -26.21 -33.80
CA SER A 184 43.56 -27.14 -33.68
C SER A 184 43.89 -28.44 -34.41
N ASN A 185 43.05 -29.46 -34.30
CA ASN A 185 43.21 -30.72 -35.05
C ASN A 185 43.10 -30.52 -36.57
N ASP A 186 42.38 -29.48 -36.99
CA ASP A 186 42.21 -29.09 -38.40
C ASP A 186 43.02 -27.82 -38.74
N SER A 187 44.17 -27.62 -38.10
CA SER A 187 44.98 -26.43 -38.31
C SER A 187 45.38 -26.28 -39.79
N PRO A 188 45.06 -25.15 -40.46
CA PRO A 188 45.48 -24.91 -41.84
C PRO A 188 47.01 -24.94 -41.94
N SER A 189 47.59 -25.25 -43.09
CA SER A 189 49.05 -25.10 -43.27
C SER A 189 49.45 -23.62 -43.21
N CYS A 190 50.72 -23.33 -42.92
CA CYS A 190 51.19 -21.94 -43.00
C CYS A 190 51.17 -21.41 -44.44
N ASP A 191 51.32 -22.28 -45.45
CA ASP A 191 51.08 -21.91 -46.84
C ASP A 191 49.67 -21.37 -47.04
N GLN A 192 48.65 -22.08 -46.53
CA GLN A 192 47.25 -21.64 -46.61
C GLN A 192 47.04 -20.31 -45.88
N VAL A 193 47.55 -20.19 -44.65
CA VAL A 193 47.45 -18.95 -43.86
C VAL A 193 48.06 -17.76 -44.60
N CYS A 194 49.23 -17.94 -45.22
CA CYS A 194 49.86 -16.87 -46.00
C CYS A 194 49.06 -16.55 -47.27
N MET A 195 48.61 -17.56 -48.01
CA MET A 195 47.81 -17.35 -49.22
C MET A 195 46.54 -16.55 -48.90
N ASP A 196 45.81 -16.93 -47.86
CA ASP A 196 44.58 -16.26 -47.41
C ASP A 196 44.83 -14.81 -46.96
N ALA A 197 46.01 -14.53 -46.43
CA ALA A 197 46.40 -13.20 -45.98
C ALA A 197 46.91 -12.28 -47.11
N THR A 198 47.03 -12.75 -48.35
CA THR A 198 47.59 -11.99 -49.48
C THR A 198 46.98 -10.59 -49.59
N SER A 199 45.66 -10.48 -49.67
CA SER A 199 44.97 -9.20 -49.84
C SER A 199 45.23 -8.25 -48.67
N GLN A 200 45.30 -8.78 -47.44
CA GLN A 200 45.59 -7.99 -46.25
C GLN A 200 47.03 -7.47 -46.28
N MET A 201 48.01 -8.32 -46.60
CA MET A 201 49.41 -7.90 -46.74
C MET A 201 49.57 -6.83 -47.82
N LYS A 202 48.98 -7.04 -49.01
CA LYS A 202 49.04 -6.09 -50.12
C LYS A 202 48.42 -4.73 -49.77
N SER A 203 47.31 -4.72 -49.04
CA SER A 203 46.69 -3.45 -48.62
C SER A 203 47.58 -2.61 -47.69
N LYS A 204 48.47 -3.25 -46.91
CA LYS A 204 49.42 -2.54 -46.02
C LYS A 204 50.64 -1.99 -46.75
N VAL A 205 50.93 -2.46 -47.96
CA VAL A 205 52.10 -2.06 -48.76
C VAL A 205 51.71 -1.42 -50.09
N SER A 206 50.52 -0.81 -50.14
CA SER A 206 49.99 -0.11 -51.33
C SER A 206 50.00 -0.97 -52.59
N ASN A 207 49.57 -2.23 -52.47
CA ASN A 207 49.50 -3.25 -53.52
C ASN A 207 50.84 -3.68 -54.15
N GLN A 208 51.97 -3.33 -53.54
CA GLN A 208 53.29 -3.78 -53.95
C GLN A 208 53.55 -5.26 -53.59
N GLY A 209 54.68 -5.80 -54.07
CA GLY A 209 55.06 -7.19 -53.88
C GLY A 209 54.50 -8.13 -54.95
N GLY A 210 54.64 -9.42 -54.69
CA GLY A 210 54.18 -10.52 -55.53
C GLY A 210 52.66 -10.60 -55.67
N LYS A 211 52.23 -11.54 -56.53
CA LYS A 211 50.80 -11.80 -56.78
C LYS A 211 50.11 -12.49 -55.61
N GLN A 212 50.85 -13.32 -54.86
CA GLN A 212 50.33 -14.13 -53.76
C GLN A 212 51.37 -14.22 -52.66
N ALA A 213 50.94 -14.09 -51.41
CA ALA A 213 51.82 -14.26 -50.27
C ALA A 213 52.17 -15.74 -50.07
N ARG A 214 53.42 -16.02 -49.70
CA ARG A 214 53.95 -17.36 -49.51
C ARG A 214 54.61 -17.50 -48.15
N CYS A 215 54.50 -18.69 -47.56
CA CYS A 215 55.25 -19.01 -46.37
C CYS A 215 56.72 -19.28 -46.72
N PHE A 216 57.64 -18.77 -45.90
CA PHE A 216 59.07 -19.08 -46.02
C PHE A 216 59.68 -19.57 -44.71
N GLN A 217 59.00 -19.39 -43.59
CA GLN A 217 59.42 -19.84 -42.27
C GLN A 217 58.21 -19.97 -41.35
N ALA A 218 58.29 -20.85 -40.35
CA ALA A 218 57.27 -20.97 -39.30
C ALA A 218 57.91 -21.05 -37.91
N PHE A 219 57.22 -20.48 -36.91
CA PHE A 219 57.70 -20.45 -35.52
C PHE A 219 56.62 -20.93 -34.55
N HIS A 220 57.05 -21.58 -33.47
CA HIS A 220 56.25 -21.66 -32.25
C HIS A 220 56.82 -20.67 -31.22
N PHE A 221 56.04 -19.64 -30.88
CA PHE A 221 56.39 -18.71 -29.82
C PHE A 221 55.69 -19.14 -28.52
N TYR A 222 56.48 -19.44 -27.48
CA TYR A 222 55.94 -19.82 -26.17
C TYR A 222 55.63 -18.57 -25.34
N GLY A 223 54.44 -18.52 -24.73
CA GLY A 223 54.03 -17.42 -23.85
C GLY A 223 53.46 -16.19 -24.57
N THR A 224 52.66 -16.40 -25.62
CA THR A 224 51.99 -15.37 -26.45
C THR A 224 51.05 -14.41 -25.71
N GLY A 225 50.73 -14.70 -24.45
CA GLY A 225 49.83 -13.90 -23.59
C GLY A 225 50.51 -13.23 -22.41
N GLN A 226 51.84 -13.11 -22.42
CA GLN A 226 52.60 -12.50 -21.35
C GLN A 226 53.46 -11.36 -21.88
N GLU A 227 53.38 -10.21 -21.22
CA GLU A 227 54.23 -9.05 -21.49
C GLU A 227 55.72 -9.42 -21.34
N PRO A 228 56.61 -8.97 -22.25
CA PRO A 228 58.04 -9.09 -22.07
C PRO A 228 58.46 -8.17 -20.93
N ARG A 229 58.58 -8.72 -19.71
CA ARG A 229 59.16 -7.96 -18.58
C ARG A 229 60.68 -8.05 -18.63
N PRO A 230 61.43 -7.00 -18.29
CA PRO A 230 62.86 -7.13 -18.07
C PRO A 230 63.11 -8.25 -17.06
N GLY A 231 63.71 -9.35 -17.53
CA GLY A 231 64.06 -10.47 -16.68
C GLY A 231 65.28 -10.13 -15.82
N VAL A 232 65.55 -10.97 -14.82
CA VAL A 232 66.85 -10.96 -14.15
C VAL A 232 67.93 -11.25 -15.21
N VAL A 233 69.02 -10.49 -15.19
CA VAL A 233 70.16 -10.69 -16.11
C VAL A 233 70.60 -12.16 -16.06
N GLY A 234 70.69 -12.79 -17.24
CA GLY A 234 71.07 -14.21 -17.38
C GLY A 234 69.91 -15.21 -17.32
N GLN A 235 68.65 -14.79 -17.09
CA GLN A 235 67.49 -15.68 -17.14
C GLN A 235 66.80 -15.69 -18.51
N VAL A 236 66.30 -16.86 -18.90
CA VAL A 236 65.50 -17.01 -20.12
C VAL A 236 64.11 -16.40 -19.90
N ASN A 237 63.75 -15.42 -20.72
CA ASN A 237 62.46 -14.75 -20.65
C ASN A 237 61.43 -15.38 -21.59
N LYS A 238 61.81 -15.58 -22.86
CA LYS A 238 60.94 -16.14 -23.90
C LYS A 238 61.72 -17.16 -24.73
N ILE A 239 61.00 -18.17 -25.20
CA ILE A 239 61.54 -19.21 -26.06
C ILE A 239 60.73 -19.23 -27.35
N MET A 240 61.43 -19.35 -28.46
CA MET A 240 60.83 -19.50 -29.77
C MET A 240 61.48 -20.69 -30.46
N TYR A 241 60.66 -21.64 -30.91
CA TYR A 241 61.12 -22.77 -31.69
C TYR A 241 61.00 -22.45 -33.18
N ARG A 242 62.13 -22.51 -33.88
CA ARG A 242 62.21 -22.34 -35.33
C ARG A 242 62.01 -23.69 -36.00
N TYR A 243 60.96 -23.83 -36.81
CA TYR A 243 60.79 -25.02 -37.60
C TYR A 243 61.70 -25.05 -38.83
N LYS A 244 61.92 -26.25 -39.39
CA LYS A 244 62.57 -26.40 -40.69
C LYS A 244 61.68 -25.87 -41.81
N GLN A 245 62.25 -25.59 -42.99
CA GLN A 245 61.54 -25.00 -44.13
C GLN A 245 60.28 -25.77 -44.57
N ASN A 246 60.28 -27.10 -44.44
CA ASN A 246 59.12 -27.93 -44.75
C ASN A 246 57.92 -27.72 -43.80
N ALA A 247 58.05 -26.91 -42.75
CA ALA A 247 56.94 -26.62 -41.84
C ALA A 247 55.87 -25.69 -42.41
N CYS A 248 56.13 -25.05 -43.55
CA CYS A 248 55.12 -24.26 -44.24
C CYS A 248 53.92 -25.11 -44.67
N SER A 249 54.14 -26.36 -45.07
CA SER A 249 53.10 -27.29 -45.53
C SER A 249 52.53 -28.19 -44.43
N MET A 250 53.08 -28.15 -43.21
CA MET A 250 52.65 -29.03 -42.11
C MET A 250 51.28 -28.63 -41.56
N GLN A 251 50.43 -29.63 -41.32
CA GLN A 251 49.05 -29.48 -40.81
C GLN A 251 48.89 -30.12 -39.43
N PHE A 252 49.75 -29.73 -38.48
CA PHE A 252 49.57 -30.09 -37.07
C PHE A 252 49.69 -28.87 -36.16
N CYS A 253 49.24 -29.02 -34.92
CA CYS A 253 49.47 -28.04 -33.88
C CYS A 253 50.97 -28.00 -33.49
N GLY A 254 51.69 -27.10 -34.15
CA GLY A 254 53.12 -26.92 -33.98
C GLY A 254 53.44 -25.44 -34.11
N PRO A 255 53.72 -24.92 -35.31
CA PRO A 255 53.87 -23.49 -35.47
C PRO A 255 52.55 -22.76 -35.18
N ASN A 256 52.62 -21.75 -34.31
CA ASN A 256 51.52 -20.83 -34.00
C ASN A 256 51.72 -19.46 -34.67
N PHE A 257 52.80 -19.28 -35.42
CA PHE A 257 53.04 -18.15 -36.32
C PHE A 257 53.64 -18.61 -37.65
N CYS A 258 53.19 -17.99 -38.74
CA CYS A 258 53.66 -18.18 -40.09
C CYS A 258 54.37 -16.90 -40.57
N CYS A 259 55.59 -17.04 -41.08
CA CYS A 259 56.29 -15.95 -41.73
C CYS A 259 55.92 -15.93 -43.21
N CYS A 260 55.17 -14.91 -43.59
CA CYS A 260 54.66 -14.72 -44.93
C CYS A 260 55.44 -13.61 -45.62
N LYS A 261 55.74 -13.80 -46.90
CA LYS A 261 56.30 -12.79 -47.79
C LYS A 261 55.33 -12.55 -48.94
N VAL A 262 55.03 -11.29 -49.23
CA VAL A 262 54.37 -10.89 -50.47
C VAL A 262 55.35 -10.15 -51.37
#